data_AF-A0A4R3YEZ0-F1
#
_entry.id   AF-A0A4R3YEZ0-F1
#
_cell.length_a   1.000
_cell.length_b   1.000
_cell.length_c   1.000
_cell.angle_alpha   90.00
_cell.angle_beta   90.00
_cell.angle_gamma   90.00
#
_symmetry.space_group_name_H-M   'P 1'
#
loop_
_entity.id
_entity.type
_entity.pdbx_description
1 polymer ?
#
loop_
_entity_poly.entity_id
_entity_poly.type
_entity_poly.pdbx_seq_one_letter_code
_entity_poly.pdbx_strand_id
1 'polypeptide(L)'
;MKAFGGGDLLDENLSPFGVKMTPLQCIHYCLTRPGVVSVMAGSHSIEEMKEAIDYCKADFQAKDFAEVLSHVPKHSFIGHCVYCGHCAPCSKQIPIADIHKFTDLCHQGEVPETVREHYAMLSHHASECIECQLCMPRCPFEVNIIEKMKMAQKLFGY
;
A
#
# COMPACT_ATOMS: atom_id res chain seq x y z
N MET A 1 -11.12 1.09 8.69
CA MET A 1 -10.45 1.47 7.44
C MET A 1 -9.15 2.20 7.77
N LYS A 2 -8.09 2.02 6.96
CA LYS A 2 -6.89 2.87 7.04
C LYS A 2 -7.20 4.18 6.31
N ALA A 3 -7.51 5.24 7.05
CA ALA A 3 -8.04 6.49 6.49
C ALA A 3 -7.18 7.05 5.35
N PHE A 4 -5.86 6.96 5.49
CA PHE A 4 -4.89 7.54 4.55
C PHE A 4 -4.20 6.52 3.66
N GLY A 5 -4.65 5.26 3.66
CA GLY A 5 -3.98 4.20 2.88
C GLY A 5 -2.56 3.86 3.35
N GLY A 6 -2.11 4.34 4.52
CA GLY A 6 -0.70 4.26 4.93
C GLY A 6 0.13 5.48 4.52
N GLY A 7 -0.51 6.55 4.05
CA GLY A 7 0.13 7.76 3.54
C GLY A 7 -0.07 7.92 2.03
N ASP A 8 -0.24 6.82 1.31
CA ASP A 8 -0.33 6.80 -0.16
C ASP A 8 -1.42 7.73 -0.72
N LEU A 9 -2.58 7.83 -0.05
CA LEU A 9 -3.66 8.71 -0.51
C LEU A 9 -3.34 10.20 -0.40
N LEU A 10 -2.31 10.58 0.37
CA LEU A 10 -1.88 11.95 0.58
C LEU A 10 -0.76 12.39 -0.37
N ASP A 11 -0.22 11.45 -1.17
CA ASP A 11 0.84 11.69 -2.15
C ASP A 11 0.33 11.38 -3.56
N GLU A 12 0.56 12.28 -4.51
CA GLU A 12 0.05 12.14 -5.88
C GLU A 12 0.70 11.00 -6.67
N ASN A 13 1.96 10.67 -6.35
CA ASN A 13 2.74 9.63 -7.03
C ASN A 13 2.46 8.24 -6.45
N LEU A 14 2.11 8.18 -5.16
CA LEU A 14 1.78 6.92 -4.48
C LEU A 14 0.30 6.60 -4.56
N SER A 15 -0.56 7.60 -4.67
CA SER A 15 -2.00 7.41 -4.69
C SER A 15 -2.42 6.52 -5.86
N PRO A 16 -3.20 5.45 -5.61
CA PRO A 16 -3.77 4.64 -6.69
C PRO A 16 -4.62 5.48 -7.66
N PHE A 17 -5.12 6.63 -7.22
CA PHE A 17 -5.96 7.48 -8.02
C PHE A 17 -5.18 8.39 -8.98
N GLY A 18 -3.84 8.42 -8.89
CA GLY A 18 -2.99 9.37 -9.63
C GLY A 18 -3.22 10.83 -9.21
N VAL A 19 -3.88 11.02 -8.07
CA VAL A 19 -4.19 12.31 -7.47
C VAL A 19 -4.17 12.16 -5.96
N LYS A 20 -3.59 13.14 -5.26
CA LYS A 20 -3.63 13.18 -3.81
C LYS A 20 -4.99 13.67 -3.31
N MET A 21 -5.44 13.10 -2.21
CA MET A 21 -6.56 13.56 -1.41
C MET A 21 -6.02 14.33 -0.20
N THR A 22 -6.83 15.25 0.33
CA THR A 22 -6.52 15.90 1.61
C THR A 22 -6.87 14.96 2.79
N PRO A 23 -6.29 15.17 3.98
CA PRO A 23 -6.69 14.44 5.18
C PRO A 23 -8.21 14.54 5.45
N LEU A 24 -8.79 15.71 5.20
CA LEU A 24 -10.22 15.97 5.36
C LEU A 24 -11.08 15.11 4.44
N GLN A 25 -10.70 15.04 3.15
CA GLN A 25 -11.38 14.23 2.15
C GLN A 25 -11.30 12.73 2.48
N CYS A 26 -10.12 12.25 2.90
CA CYS A 26 -9.90 10.87 3.32
C CYS A 26 -10.77 10.47 4.53
N ILE A 27 -10.80 11.33 5.56
CA ILE A 27 -11.62 11.12 6.76
C ILE A 27 -13.11 11.16 6.39
N HIS A 28 -13.53 12.13 5.58
CA HIS A 28 -14.92 12.26 5.16
C HIS A 28 -15.40 11.07 4.34
N TYR A 29 -14.58 10.57 3.41
CA TYR A 29 -14.88 9.37 2.64
C TYR A 29 -15.16 8.18 3.56
N CYS A 30 -14.30 7.96 4.56
CA CYS A 30 -14.46 6.86 5.50
C CYS A 30 -15.75 7.01 6.32
N LEU A 31 -16.02 8.20 6.87
CA LEU A 31 -17.19 8.46 7.72
C LEU A 31 -18.52 8.43 6.95
N THR A 32 -18.50 8.59 5.64
CA THR A 32 -19.71 8.48 4.79
C THR A 32 -20.00 7.04 4.36
N ARG A 33 -19.14 6.06 4.66
CA ARG A 33 -19.43 4.65 4.35
C ARG A 33 -20.48 4.08 5.32
N PRO A 34 -21.47 3.32 4.84
CA PRO A 34 -22.46 2.69 5.71
C PRO A 34 -21.81 1.86 6.82
N GLY A 35 -22.27 2.05 8.06
CA GLY A 35 -21.81 1.31 9.24
C GLY A 35 -20.52 1.82 9.89
N VAL A 36 -19.91 2.90 9.38
CA VAL A 36 -18.73 3.51 10.01
C VAL A 36 -19.17 4.52 11.07
N VAL A 37 -18.74 4.30 12.32
CA VAL A 37 -19.02 5.20 13.46
C VAL A 37 -17.80 6.01 13.90
N SER A 38 -16.60 5.58 13.53
CA SER A 38 -15.34 6.20 13.93
C SER A 38 -14.22 5.90 12.92
N VAL A 39 -13.26 6.81 12.84
CA VAL A 39 -12.05 6.66 12.02
C VAL A 39 -10.82 6.90 12.89
N MET A 40 -9.90 5.93 12.92
CA MET A 40 -8.60 6.08 13.55
C MET A 40 -7.63 6.68 12.51
N ALA A 41 -7.39 7.98 12.59
CA ALA A 41 -6.42 8.69 11.76
C ALA A 41 -5.04 8.65 12.42
N GLY A 42 -4.08 7.93 11.81
CA GLY A 42 -2.68 7.93 12.26
C GLY A 42 -1.97 9.22 11.88
N SER A 43 -0.97 9.63 12.65
CA SER A 43 -0.13 10.80 12.38
C SER A 43 1.30 10.55 12.85
N HIS A 44 2.27 11.15 12.15
CA HIS A 44 3.69 11.14 12.51
C HIS A 44 4.10 12.43 13.25
N SER A 45 3.29 13.49 13.16
CA SER A 45 3.55 14.80 13.75
C SER A 45 2.31 15.40 14.43
N ILE A 46 2.54 16.38 15.30
CA ILE A 46 1.45 17.14 15.95
C ILE A 46 0.67 17.94 14.89
N GLU A 47 1.35 18.38 13.85
CA GLU A 47 0.81 19.12 12.72
C GLU A 47 -0.21 18.26 11.95
N GLU A 48 0.16 17.04 11.56
CA GLU A 48 -0.76 16.09 10.93
C GLU A 48 -1.97 15.76 11.83
N MET A 49 -1.74 15.63 13.15
CA MET A 49 -2.83 15.43 14.09
C MET A 49 -3.81 16.61 14.10
N LYS A 50 -3.30 17.86 14.05
CA LYS A 50 -4.14 19.06 13.98
C LYS A 50 -4.93 19.12 12.67
N GLU A 51 -4.31 18.79 11.53
CA GLU A 51 -5.00 18.71 10.23
C GLU A 51 -6.17 17.71 10.25
N ALA A 52 -5.98 16.56 10.90
CA ALA A 52 -7.05 15.58 11.07
C ALA A 52 -8.18 16.11 11.98
N ILE A 53 -7.84 16.84 13.05
CA ILE A 53 -8.81 17.44 13.99
C ILE A 53 -9.63 18.55 13.32
N ASP A 54 -9.05 19.28 12.37
CA ASP A 54 -9.75 20.35 11.64
C ASP A 54 -10.97 19.84 10.85
N TYR A 55 -11.08 18.53 10.62
CA TYR A 55 -12.31 17.89 10.14
C TYR A 55 -13.56 18.28 10.94
N CYS A 56 -13.44 18.44 12.26
CA CYS A 56 -14.56 18.82 13.12
C CYS A 56 -15.07 20.25 12.84
N LYS A 57 -14.26 21.10 12.22
CA LYS A 57 -14.56 22.53 11.97
C LYS A 57 -14.74 22.86 10.49
N ALA A 58 -14.20 22.04 9.60
CA ALA A 58 -14.25 22.25 8.17
C ALA A 58 -15.69 22.21 7.62
N ASP A 59 -15.95 23.01 6.58
CA ASP A 59 -17.21 22.96 5.84
C ASP A 59 -17.29 21.73 4.94
N PHE A 60 -18.43 21.56 4.26
CA PHE A 60 -18.63 20.43 3.35
C PHE A 60 -17.74 20.53 2.11
N GLN A 61 -17.46 21.74 1.63
CA GLN A 61 -16.67 21.95 0.42
C GLN A 61 -15.23 21.47 0.59
N ALA A 62 -14.59 21.76 1.72
CA ALA A 62 -13.24 21.29 2.05
C ALA A 62 -13.15 19.77 2.25
N LYS A 63 -14.29 19.12 2.52
CA LYS A 63 -14.42 17.67 2.74
C LYS A 63 -14.82 16.92 1.47
N ASP A 64 -15.25 17.64 0.44
CA ASP A 64 -15.80 17.04 -0.76
C ASP A 64 -14.71 16.29 -1.51
N PHE A 65 -14.90 14.98 -1.60
CA PHE A 65 -14.02 14.05 -2.32
C PHE A 65 -14.63 13.63 -3.65
N ALA A 66 -15.87 14.02 -3.96
CA ALA A 66 -16.58 13.56 -5.15
C ALA A 66 -15.89 14.03 -6.44
N GLU A 67 -15.43 15.28 -6.45
CA GLU A 67 -14.65 15.82 -7.58
C GLU A 67 -13.33 15.08 -7.78
N VAL A 68 -12.63 14.73 -6.70
CA VAL A 68 -11.39 13.95 -6.81
C VAL A 68 -11.69 12.58 -7.42
N LEU A 69 -12.71 11.88 -6.89
CA LEU A 69 -13.08 10.55 -7.35
C LEU A 69 -13.73 10.51 -8.74
N SER A 70 -14.35 11.61 -9.22
CA SER A 70 -14.97 11.64 -10.55
C SER A 70 -13.96 11.57 -11.69
N HIS A 71 -12.70 11.93 -11.41
CA HIS A 71 -11.61 11.89 -12.38
C HIS A 71 -10.79 10.60 -12.29
N VAL A 72 -11.10 9.71 -11.35
CA VAL A 72 -10.37 8.47 -11.15
C VAL A 72 -10.76 7.48 -12.26
N PRO A 73 -9.81 7.01 -13.08
CA PRO A 73 -10.11 5.99 -14.08
C PRO A 73 -10.62 4.72 -13.38
N LYS A 74 -11.39 3.88 -14.08
CA LYS A 74 -11.77 2.56 -13.55
C LYS A 74 -10.49 1.83 -13.15
N HIS A 75 -10.27 1.76 -11.85
CA HIS A 75 -8.96 1.50 -11.31
C HIS A 75 -8.54 0.07 -11.66
N SER A 76 -7.36 -0.06 -12.24
CA SER A 76 -6.79 -1.35 -12.61
C SER A 76 -5.67 -1.66 -11.63
N PHE A 77 -5.75 -2.81 -10.96
CA PHE A 77 -4.66 -3.30 -10.12
C PHE A 77 -3.52 -3.92 -10.95
N ILE A 78 -3.55 -3.78 -12.28
CA ILE A 78 -2.48 -4.24 -13.16
C ILE A 78 -1.16 -3.57 -12.76
N GLY A 79 -0.12 -4.37 -12.57
CA GLY A 79 1.19 -3.96 -12.05
C GLY A 79 1.28 -3.91 -10.52
N HIS A 80 0.16 -3.96 -9.78
CA HIS A 80 0.13 -3.81 -8.33
C HIS A 80 -0.15 -5.12 -7.59
N CYS A 81 0.77 -5.54 -6.73
CA CYS A 81 0.60 -6.76 -5.94
C CYS A 81 -0.40 -6.54 -4.81
N VAL A 82 -1.42 -7.40 -4.74
CA VAL A 82 -2.39 -7.42 -3.63
C VAL A 82 -2.19 -8.60 -2.67
N TYR A 83 -1.04 -9.28 -2.78
CA TYR A 83 -0.62 -10.38 -1.91
C TYR A 83 -1.59 -11.58 -1.89
N CYS A 84 -2.27 -11.83 -3.01
CA CYS A 84 -3.29 -12.89 -3.15
C CYS A 84 -2.73 -14.32 -3.10
N GLY A 85 -1.41 -14.51 -3.25
CA GLY A 85 -0.78 -15.84 -3.20
C GLY A 85 -0.83 -16.66 -4.50
N HIS A 86 -1.48 -16.20 -5.58
CA HIS A 86 -1.57 -16.95 -6.84
C HIS A 86 -0.22 -17.27 -7.51
N CYS A 87 0.84 -16.55 -7.15
CA CYS A 87 2.20 -16.84 -7.61
C CYS A 87 2.72 -18.21 -7.16
N ALA A 88 2.15 -18.80 -6.10
CA ALA A 88 2.53 -20.10 -5.57
C ALA A 88 2.10 -21.27 -6.48
N PRO A 89 2.80 -22.42 -6.44
CA PRO A 89 4.04 -22.67 -5.70
C PRO A 89 5.26 -22.10 -6.43
N CYS A 90 6.21 -21.54 -5.68
CA CYS A 90 7.54 -21.21 -6.20
C CYS A 90 8.40 -22.49 -6.27
N SER A 91 9.21 -22.66 -7.31
CA SER A 91 10.14 -23.81 -7.44
C SER A 91 11.20 -23.86 -6.34
N LYS A 92 11.46 -22.71 -5.70
CA LYS A 92 12.34 -22.55 -4.53
C LYS A 92 11.58 -22.45 -3.21
N GLN A 93 10.27 -22.69 -3.20
CA GLN A 93 9.41 -22.57 -2.02
C GLN A 93 9.39 -21.17 -1.37
N ILE A 94 9.83 -20.15 -2.12
CA ILE A 94 9.83 -18.75 -1.67
C ILE A 94 8.39 -18.25 -1.47
N PRO A 95 8.06 -17.64 -0.31
CA PRO A 95 6.77 -17.03 -0.03
C PRO A 95 6.65 -15.65 -0.71
N ILE A 96 6.52 -15.65 -2.05
CA ILE A 96 6.56 -14.43 -2.88
C ILE A 96 5.55 -13.36 -2.42
N ALA A 97 4.33 -13.75 -2.06
CA ALA A 97 3.29 -12.81 -1.62
C ALA A 97 3.66 -12.06 -0.34
N ASP A 98 4.25 -12.76 0.64
CA ASP A 98 4.71 -12.15 1.90
C ASP A 98 5.92 -11.24 1.67
N ILE A 99 6.87 -11.67 0.83
CA ILE A 99 8.02 -10.84 0.46
C ILE A 99 7.57 -9.54 -0.20
N HIS A 100 6.64 -9.61 -1.15
CA HIS A 100 6.08 -8.41 -1.79
C HIS A 100 5.36 -7.51 -0.80
N LYS A 101 4.59 -8.09 0.13
CA LYS A 101 3.93 -7.33 1.20
C LYS A 101 4.93 -6.59 2.07
N PHE A 102 5.98 -7.26 2.54
CA PHE A 102 6.99 -6.60 3.37
C PHE A 102 7.76 -5.54 2.60
N THR A 103 8.06 -5.78 1.33
CA THR A 103 8.68 -4.78 0.46
C THR A 103 7.79 -3.54 0.34
N ASP A 104 6.48 -3.72 0.18
CA ASP A 104 5.53 -2.62 0.06
C ASP A 104 5.27 -1.88 1.39
N LEU A 105 5.63 -2.46 2.53
CA LEU A 105 5.52 -1.75 3.81
C LEU A 105 6.69 -0.80 4.05
N CYS A 106 7.69 -0.77 3.16
CA CYS A 106 8.87 0.09 3.24
C CYS A 106 8.83 1.29 2.27
N HIS A 107 7.65 1.66 1.73
CA HIS A 107 7.52 2.69 0.68
C HIS A 107 8.03 4.09 1.08
N GLN A 108 8.21 4.38 2.37
CA GLN A 108 8.75 5.67 2.83
C GLN A 108 10.30 5.70 2.92
N GLY A 109 10.99 4.75 2.31
CA GLY A 109 12.46 4.73 2.23
C GLY A 109 13.15 4.20 3.49
N GLU A 110 12.39 3.93 4.54
CA GLU A 110 12.86 3.27 5.76
C GLU A 110 12.29 1.85 5.84
N VAL A 111 13.05 0.94 6.45
CA VAL A 111 12.57 -0.40 6.80
C VAL A 111 12.17 -0.37 8.28
N PRO A 112 10.87 -0.36 8.62
CA PRO A 112 10.45 -0.38 10.01
C PRO A 112 11.00 -1.63 10.72
N GLU A 113 11.39 -1.47 11.99
CA GLU A 113 11.96 -2.58 12.77
C GLU A 113 11.04 -3.82 12.76
N THR A 114 9.74 -3.61 12.90
CA THR A 114 8.75 -4.69 12.85
C THR A 114 8.76 -5.41 11.50
N VAL A 115 8.83 -4.69 10.39
CA VAL A 115 8.93 -5.29 9.04
C VAL A 115 10.23 -6.07 8.90
N ARG A 116 11.36 -5.48 9.33
CA ARG A 116 12.68 -6.12 9.29
C ARG A 116 12.69 -7.46 10.03
N GLU A 117 12.21 -7.49 11.28
CA GLU A 117 12.18 -8.70 12.10
C GLU A 117 11.22 -9.76 11.54
N HIS A 118 10.05 -9.37 11.02
CA HIS A 118 9.11 -10.33 10.41
C HIS A 118 9.62 -10.88 9.07
N TYR A 119 10.31 -10.06 8.28
CA TYR A 119 10.94 -10.50 7.03
C TYR A 119 12.04 -11.52 7.31
N ALA A 120 12.90 -11.27 8.31
CA ALA A 120 13.98 -12.17 8.72
C ALA A 120 13.50 -13.54 9.22
N MET A 121 12.25 -13.64 9.68
CA MET A 121 11.64 -14.89 10.13
C MET A 121 11.10 -15.77 8.99
N LEU A 122 11.16 -15.31 7.73
CA LEU A 122 10.75 -16.11 6.58
C LEU A 122 11.73 -17.27 6.36
N SER A 123 11.20 -18.45 5.98
CA SER A 123 12.05 -19.61 5.69
C SER A 123 12.90 -19.44 4.43
N HIS A 124 12.43 -18.61 3.51
CA HIS A 124 13.07 -18.34 2.23
C HIS A 124 12.92 -16.86 1.87
N HIS A 125 13.92 -16.33 1.17
CA HIS A 125 14.07 -14.91 0.93
C HIS A 125 14.25 -14.56 -0.54
N ALA A 126 14.35 -13.25 -0.84
CA ALA A 126 14.32 -12.77 -2.20
C ALA A 126 15.58 -13.10 -3.01
N SER A 127 16.75 -13.15 -2.36
CA SER A 127 18.02 -13.52 -2.99
C SER A 127 18.06 -14.96 -3.51
N GLU A 128 17.17 -15.84 -3.04
CA GLU A 128 17.07 -17.23 -3.52
C GLU A 128 16.31 -17.32 -4.86
N CYS A 129 15.73 -16.21 -5.34
CA CYS A 129 15.02 -16.18 -6.61
C CYS A 129 15.97 -16.45 -7.78
N ILE A 130 15.71 -17.52 -8.53
CA ILE A 130 16.48 -17.89 -9.74
C ILE A 130 15.90 -17.31 -11.03
N GLU A 131 14.99 -16.33 -10.93
CA GLU A 131 14.39 -15.65 -12.08
C GLU A 131 13.73 -16.57 -13.12
N CYS A 132 13.22 -17.74 -12.70
CA CYS A 132 12.64 -18.74 -13.61
C CYS A 132 11.28 -18.32 -14.24
N GLN A 133 10.68 -17.22 -13.79
CA GLN A 133 9.43 -16.64 -14.29
C GLN A 133 8.17 -17.52 -14.23
N LEU A 134 8.23 -18.71 -13.63
CA LEU A 134 7.06 -19.61 -13.50
C LEU A 134 5.87 -19.01 -12.72
N CYS A 135 6.13 -17.99 -11.90
CA CYS A 135 5.09 -17.27 -11.16
C CYS A 135 4.36 -16.21 -12.01
N MET A 136 4.99 -15.69 -13.07
CA MET A 136 4.47 -14.56 -13.86
C MET A 136 3.11 -14.86 -14.50
N PRO A 137 2.93 -16.00 -15.22
CA PRO A 137 1.64 -16.30 -15.86
C PRO A 137 0.50 -16.56 -14.88
N ARG A 138 0.80 -16.78 -13.59
CA ARG A 138 -0.21 -17.00 -12.55
C ARG A 138 -0.71 -15.72 -11.92
N CYS A 139 0.00 -14.60 -12.11
CA CYS A 139 -0.40 -13.34 -11.52
C CYS A 139 -1.60 -12.76 -12.28
N PRO A 140 -2.80 -12.66 -11.69
CA PRO A 140 -3.96 -12.07 -12.37
C PRO A 140 -3.84 -10.55 -12.52
N PHE A 141 -2.81 -9.95 -11.92
CA PHE A 141 -2.54 -8.52 -11.91
C PHE A 141 -1.29 -8.16 -12.72
N GLU A 142 -0.67 -9.09 -13.45
CA GLU A 142 0.48 -8.81 -14.31
C GLU A 142 1.65 -8.08 -13.60
N VAL A 143 1.81 -8.34 -12.30
CA VAL A 143 2.90 -7.75 -11.51
C VAL A 143 4.23 -8.25 -12.06
N ASN A 144 5.21 -7.36 -12.22
CA ASN A 144 6.59 -7.74 -12.50
C ASN A 144 7.23 -8.37 -11.25
N ILE A 145 6.91 -9.65 -10.99
CA ILE A 145 7.32 -10.34 -9.78
C ILE A 145 8.84 -10.36 -9.66
N ILE A 146 9.56 -10.60 -10.76
CA ILE A 146 11.02 -10.70 -10.75
C ILE A 146 11.67 -9.39 -10.35
N GLU A 147 11.22 -8.28 -10.93
CA GLU A 147 11.74 -6.96 -10.57
C GLU A 147 11.47 -6.64 -9.09
N LYS A 148 10.28 -6.94 -8.61
CA LYS A 148 9.92 -6.72 -7.21
C LYS A 148 10.70 -7.62 -6.23
N MET A 149 11.06 -8.84 -6.65
CA MET A 149 12.00 -9.68 -5.89
C MET A 149 13.41 -9.05 -5.84
N LYS A 150 13.91 -8.46 -6.93
CA LYS A 150 15.19 -7.72 -6.92
C LYS A 150 15.15 -6.50 -6.02
N MET A 151 14.03 -5.77 -6.00
CA MET A 151 13.80 -4.66 -5.07
C MET A 151 13.86 -5.15 -3.62
N ALA A 152 13.17 -6.25 -3.30
CA ALA A 152 13.21 -6.85 -1.97
C ALA A 152 14.64 -7.25 -1.56
N GLN A 153 15.38 -7.92 -2.45
CA GLN A 153 16.78 -8.29 -2.19
C GLN A 153 17.66 -7.06 -1.91
N LYS A 154 17.50 -5.98 -2.69
CA LYS A 154 18.24 -4.73 -2.48
C LYS A 154 17.89 -4.08 -1.14
N LEU A 155 16.63 -4.17 -0.73
CA LEU A 155 16.10 -3.53 0.47
C LEU A 155 16.47 -4.27 1.76
N PHE A 156 16.37 -5.60 1.76
CA PHE A 156 16.61 -6.44 2.95
C PHE A 156 18.01 -7.04 3.00
N GLY A 157 18.72 -7.08 1.87
CA GLY A 157 20.09 -7.58 1.76
C GLY A 157 20.22 -9.08 1.48
N TYR A 158 19.09 -9.79 1.34
CA TYR A 158 19.00 -11.23 1.09
C TYR A 158 17.63 -11.63 0.54
#